data_AF-X1FF52-F1
#
_entry.id   AF-X1FF52-F1
#
_cell.length_a   1.000
_cell.length_b   1.000
_cell.length_c   1.000
_cell.angle_alpha   90.00
_cell.angle_beta   90.00
_cell.angle_gamma   90.00
#
_symmetry.space_group_name_H-M   'P 1'
#
loop_
_entity.id
_entity.type
_entity.pdbx_description
1 polymer ?
#
loop_
_entity_poly.entity_id
_entity_poly.type
_entity_poly.pdbx_seq_one_letter_code
_entity_poly.pdbx_strand_id
1 'polypeptide(L)'
;EKLDKLRDYYDNPFIISYLKETIVRLNGEKGITEEHADAIIHRLQRIESNEEFSKWLKGEQSFKPSQSENAVTIRLIDIDDLQNNRFTVTNQFKQTITHGVIENEKHIKPDIVLFINGIPTTVIECKVLSTEESTWQEGIKQLERYQKHSPKLFASNCFNVATDGHILKYGATGSSSGYFFEWKDDKGLPADFDESQSEFLELETGREYNPYIDRAVYGLFNHQAYVDLIHNFIVFETAENVTIKKIARYQQFRATNKIVNRVLNDEMRTGLVWHTQGSGKSLTMLFTAWKLRKHPALNNPTVLIVVDRKDLDNQITGTFISSKLPNTVRANSIRDLRDKLKHDRREVIISTVFKFSELKDILVERENIIVLVDEAHRSQEGLNAIEMRGVLKNACFIGFTGTPIDRSD
;
A
#
# COMPACT_ATOMS: atom_id res chain seq x y z
N GLU A 1 -11.21 11.08 25.36
CA GLU A 1 -12.20 12.16 25.14
C GLU A 1 -13.35 11.63 24.29
N LYS A 2 -14.60 12.04 24.51
CA LYS A 2 -15.70 11.61 23.60
C LYS A 2 -15.54 12.35 22.28
N LEU A 3 -15.04 11.66 21.27
CA LEU A 3 -14.69 12.19 19.94
C LEU A 3 -15.84 12.96 19.27
N ASP A 4 -17.08 12.59 19.56
CA ASP A 4 -18.28 13.32 19.12
C ASP A 4 -18.32 14.78 19.58
N LYS A 5 -17.68 15.13 20.70
CA LYS A 5 -17.59 16.52 21.17
C LYS A 5 -16.61 17.36 20.36
N LEU A 6 -15.73 16.73 19.59
CA LEU A 6 -14.75 17.39 18.73
C LEU A 6 -15.27 17.57 17.30
N ARG A 7 -16.52 17.18 17.02
CA ARG A 7 -17.18 17.32 15.73
C ARG A 7 -18.39 18.22 15.91
N ASP A 8 -18.40 19.35 15.21
CA ASP A 8 -19.52 20.29 15.24
C ASP A 8 -20.79 19.67 14.59
N TYR A 9 -20.60 18.84 13.55
CA TYR A 9 -21.66 18.17 12.81
C TYR A 9 -21.24 16.77 12.38
N TYR A 10 -22.21 15.86 12.27
CA TYR A 10 -21.96 14.48 11.80
C TYR A 10 -21.77 14.35 10.28
N ASP A 11 -21.91 15.45 9.54
CA ASP A 11 -21.70 15.52 8.09
C ASP A 11 -20.22 15.43 7.74
N ASN A 12 -19.38 16.11 8.52
CA ASN A 12 -17.94 16.12 8.33
C ASN A 12 -17.32 14.90 9.03
N PRO A 13 -16.65 14.00 8.29
CA PRO A 13 -16.04 12.82 8.88
C PRO A 13 -14.72 13.13 9.61
N PHE A 14 -14.14 14.32 9.46
CA PHE A 14 -12.84 14.69 10.04
C PHE A 14 -12.93 15.25 11.46
N ILE A 15 -11.85 15.08 12.23
CA ILE A 15 -11.59 15.80 13.47
C ILE A 15 -10.73 17.02 13.13
N ILE A 16 -11.37 18.15 12.87
CA ILE A 16 -10.73 19.34 12.30
C ILE A 16 -9.62 19.91 13.18
N SER A 17 -9.81 19.91 14.49
CA SER A 17 -8.79 20.39 15.44
C SER A 17 -7.49 19.60 15.32
N TYR A 18 -7.57 18.27 15.27
CA TYR A 18 -6.39 17.40 15.13
C TYR A 18 -5.73 17.54 13.77
N LEU A 19 -6.52 17.65 12.71
CA LEU A 19 -6.02 17.80 11.35
C LEU A 19 -5.30 19.14 11.18
N LYS A 20 -5.86 20.23 11.71
CA LYS A 20 -5.25 21.56 11.67
C LYS A 20 -3.92 21.60 12.42
N GLU A 21 -3.90 21.11 13.66
CA GLU A 21 -2.69 20.99 14.48
C GLU A 21 -1.59 20.21 13.74
N THR A 22 -1.95 19.09 13.12
CA THR A 22 -1.01 18.24 12.38
C THR A 22 -0.47 18.93 11.13
N ILE A 23 -1.33 19.56 10.32
CA ILE A 23 -0.88 20.22 9.08
C ILE A 23 0.16 21.29 9.38
N VAL A 24 -0.08 22.10 10.42
CA VAL A 24 0.86 23.13 10.88
C VAL A 24 2.14 22.48 11.41
N ARG A 25 2.03 21.46 12.27
CA ARG A 25 3.21 20.77 12.86
C ARG A 25 4.11 20.14 11.78
N LEU A 26 3.55 19.38 10.85
CA LEU A 26 4.33 18.59 9.88
C LEU A 26 4.86 19.40 8.68
N ASN A 27 4.32 20.62 8.48
CA ASN A 27 4.65 21.44 7.31
C ASN A 27 5.03 22.89 7.65
N GLY A 28 5.12 23.26 8.93
CA GLY A 28 5.49 24.62 9.35
C GLY A 28 6.87 25.05 8.87
N GLU A 29 7.83 24.12 8.80
CA GLU A 29 9.16 24.34 8.23
C GLU A 29 9.12 24.77 6.74
N LYS A 30 8.01 24.50 6.05
CA LYS A 30 7.77 24.86 4.64
C LYS A 30 6.96 26.16 4.50
N GLY A 31 6.75 26.91 5.57
CA GLY A 31 5.95 28.15 5.58
C GLY A 31 4.44 27.95 5.68
N ILE A 32 3.96 26.77 6.06
CA ILE A 32 2.53 26.52 6.25
C ILE A 32 2.07 27.09 7.60
N THR A 33 1.11 28.01 7.54
CA THR A 33 0.50 28.70 8.69
C THR A 33 -0.86 28.09 9.03
N GLU A 34 -1.51 28.56 10.09
CA GLU A 34 -2.88 28.16 10.42
C GLU A 34 -3.90 28.52 9.34
N GLU A 35 -3.77 29.68 8.69
CA GLU A 35 -4.65 30.09 7.58
C GLU A 35 -4.48 29.17 6.37
N HIS A 36 -3.23 28.79 6.06
CA HIS A 36 -2.94 27.79 5.03
C HIS A 36 -3.55 26.43 5.38
N ALA A 37 -3.47 26.02 6.65
CA ALA A 37 -4.08 24.78 7.12
C ALA A 37 -5.61 24.78 6.93
N ASP A 38 -6.30 25.88 7.24
CA ASP A 38 -7.75 26.02 7.01
C ASP A 38 -8.09 25.89 5.51
N ALA A 39 -7.31 26.52 4.63
CA ALA A 39 -7.49 26.40 3.18
C ALA A 39 -7.27 24.96 2.66
N ILE A 40 -6.24 24.27 3.18
CA ILE A 40 -5.97 22.87 2.85
C ILE A 40 -7.12 21.99 3.34
N ILE A 41 -7.60 22.19 4.56
CA ILE A 41 -8.73 21.44 5.14
C ILE A 41 -9.99 21.62 4.31
N HIS A 42 -10.30 22.86 3.91
CA HIS A 42 -11.45 23.12 3.04
C HIS A 42 -11.31 22.40 1.69
N ARG A 43 -10.09 22.32 1.12
CA ARG A 43 -9.83 21.51 -0.08
C ARG A 43 -10.08 20.02 0.18
N LEU A 44 -9.53 19.47 1.26
CA LEU A 44 -9.73 18.06 1.65
C LEU A 44 -11.22 17.73 1.84
N GLN A 45 -11.97 18.62 2.49
CA GLN A 45 -13.42 18.47 2.70
C GLN A 45 -14.23 18.52 1.41
N ARG A 46 -13.68 18.94 0.27
CA ARG A 46 -14.36 18.94 -1.02
C ARG A 46 -14.02 17.73 -1.88
N ILE A 47 -12.99 16.96 -1.51
CA ILE A 47 -12.62 15.75 -2.24
C ILE A 47 -13.70 14.69 -2.05
N GLU A 48 -14.14 14.12 -3.16
CA GLU A 48 -15.08 12.99 -3.20
C GLU A 48 -14.39 11.73 -3.75
N SER A 49 -13.34 11.89 -4.56
CA SER A 49 -12.57 10.77 -5.12
C SER A 49 -11.63 10.16 -4.10
N ASN A 50 -11.77 8.85 -3.89
CA ASN A 50 -10.86 8.09 -3.03
C ASN A 50 -9.42 8.03 -3.58
N GLU A 51 -9.25 7.99 -4.90
CA GLU A 51 -7.92 8.05 -5.54
C GLU A 51 -7.24 9.40 -5.25
N GLU A 52 -7.98 10.50 -5.37
CA GLU A 52 -7.45 11.83 -5.09
C GLU A 52 -7.06 11.98 -3.61
N PHE A 53 -7.91 11.54 -2.69
CA PHE A 53 -7.60 11.61 -1.26
C PHE A 53 -6.39 10.74 -0.90
N SER A 54 -6.26 9.56 -1.51
CA SER A 54 -5.09 8.70 -1.28
C SER A 54 -3.77 9.38 -1.67
N LYS A 55 -3.75 10.22 -2.72
CA LYS A 55 -2.57 11.01 -3.09
C LYS A 55 -2.18 12.01 -1.99
N TRP A 56 -3.16 12.60 -1.29
CA TRP A 56 -2.91 13.45 -0.13
C TRP A 56 -2.31 12.67 1.05
N LEU A 57 -2.87 11.50 1.38
CA LEU A 57 -2.34 10.64 2.45
C LEU A 57 -0.91 10.18 2.18
N LYS A 58 -0.54 10.00 0.90
CA LYS A 58 0.80 9.62 0.46
C LYS A 58 1.78 10.79 0.29
N GLY A 59 1.37 12.01 0.65
CA GLY A 59 2.18 13.21 0.47
C GLY A 59 2.54 13.49 -0.99
N GLU A 60 1.65 13.21 -1.94
CA GLU A 60 1.87 13.43 -3.38
C GLU A 60 1.19 14.71 -3.89
N GLN A 61 0.59 15.48 -2.98
CA GLN A 61 -0.12 16.71 -3.31
C GLN A 61 0.61 17.93 -2.76
N SER A 62 0.65 18.97 -3.58
CA SER A 62 1.27 20.23 -3.23
C SER A 62 0.24 21.33 -3.02
N PHE A 63 0.63 22.31 -2.21
CA PHE A 63 -0.11 23.52 -1.93
C PHE A 63 0.79 24.72 -2.23
N LYS A 64 0.23 25.77 -2.83
CA LYS A 64 0.95 27.01 -3.12
C LYS A 64 0.52 28.05 -2.08
N PRO A 65 1.38 28.43 -1.11
CA PRO A 65 0.97 29.32 -0.01
C PRO A 65 0.56 30.72 -0.50
N SER A 66 1.32 31.29 -1.45
CA SER A 66 0.99 32.56 -2.09
C SER A 66 1.39 32.57 -3.57
N GLN A 67 0.95 33.59 -4.33
CA GLN A 67 1.31 33.71 -5.75
C GLN A 67 2.82 33.84 -5.99
N SER A 68 3.53 34.45 -5.05
CA SER A 68 4.98 34.66 -5.08
C SER A 68 5.80 33.46 -4.61
N GLU A 69 5.20 32.50 -3.92
CA GLU A 69 5.91 31.36 -3.36
C GLU A 69 5.80 30.11 -4.24
N ASN A 70 6.79 29.22 -4.10
CA ASN A 70 6.78 27.94 -4.77
C ASN A 70 5.77 26.99 -4.11
N ALA A 71 5.22 26.06 -4.89
CA ALA A 71 4.37 25.02 -4.35
C ALA A 71 5.20 24.07 -3.47
N VAL A 72 4.66 23.72 -2.30
CA VAL A 72 5.29 22.80 -1.35
C VAL A 72 4.42 21.56 -1.18
N THR A 73 5.05 20.40 -1.11
CA THR A 73 4.36 19.13 -0.86
C THR A 73 3.87 19.07 0.59
N ILE A 74 2.61 18.70 0.78
CA ILE A 74 1.95 18.64 2.08
C ILE A 74 1.99 17.22 2.63
N ARG A 75 2.51 17.07 3.86
CA ARG A 75 2.44 15.84 4.65
C ARG A 75 1.22 15.88 5.56
N LEU A 76 0.38 14.86 5.47
CA LEU A 76 -0.74 14.63 6.40
C LEU A 76 -0.45 13.54 7.43
N ILE A 77 0.55 12.70 7.15
CA ILE A 77 1.03 11.62 8.01
C ILE A 77 2.55 11.72 8.03
N ASP A 78 3.14 11.65 9.22
CA ASP A 78 4.57 11.50 9.39
C ASP A 78 4.93 10.02 9.27
N ILE A 79 5.64 9.65 8.20
CA ILE A 79 6.06 8.27 7.95
C ILE A 79 7.47 7.99 8.48
N ASP A 80 8.21 9.04 8.84
CA ASP A 80 9.59 8.97 9.28
C ASP A 80 9.64 8.79 10.80
N ASP A 81 8.77 9.50 11.53
CA ASP A 81 8.57 9.33 12.96
C ASP A 81 7.07 9.19 13.30
N LEU A 82 6.67 7.97 13.63
CA LEU A 82 5.27 7.65 13.89
C LEU A 82 4.72 8.33 15.16
N GLN A 83 5.59 8.73 16.09
CA GLN A 83 5.18 9.41 17.34
C GLN A 83 4.63 10.82 17.07
N ASN A 84 4.96 11.41 15.92
CA ASN A 84 4.41 12.69 15.49
C ASN A 84 2.98 12.59 14.95
N ASN A 85 2.42 11.38 14.88
CA ASN A 85 1.02 11.16 14.50
C ASN A 85 0.13 10.92 15.70
N ARG A 86 -1.10 11.40 15.60
CA ARG A 86 -2.18 11.09 16.52
C ARG A 86 -3.04 9.96 15.94
N PHE A 87 -2.94 8.78 16.53
CA PHE A 87 -3.82 7.65 16.24
C PHE A 87 -5.07 7.72 17.12
N THR A 88 -6.25 7.47 16.56
CA THR A 88 -7.49 7.50 17.35
C THR A 88 -8.45 6.40 16.92
N VAL A 89 -9.05 5.74 17.91
CA VAL A 89 -10.08 4.71 17.75
C VAL A 89 -11.40 5.25 18.28
N THR A 90 -12.49 4.98 17.56
CA THR A 90 -13.84 5.30 18.02
C THR A 90 -14.61 4.06 18.40
N ASN A 91 -15.69 4.25 19.15
CA ASN A 91 -16.70 3.24 19.38
C ASN A 91 -18.05 3.81 18.95
N GLN A 92 -18.79 3.11 18.09
CA GLN A 92 -20.13 3.47 17.61
C GLN A 92 -20.17 4.86 16.93
N PHE A 93 -19.33 5.06 15.92
CA PHE A 93 -19.16 6.35 15.23
C PHE A 93 -20.40 6.73 14.45
N LYS A 94 -20.90 7.96 14.56
CA LYS A 94 -22.06 8.44 13.79
C LYS A 94 -21.62 9.24 12.57
N GLN A 95 -22.18 8.93 11.40
CA GLN A 95 -21.94 9.71 10.17
C GLN A 95 -23.26 9.93 9.42
N THR A 96 -23.52 11.17 9.00
CA THR A 96 -24.75 11.51 8.29
C THR A 96 -24.88 10.77 6.96
N ILE A 97 -26.08 10.23 6.73
CA ILE A 97 -26.49 9.67 5.45
C ILE A 97 -26.71 10.83 4.47
N THR A 98 -25.94 10.84 3.40
CA THR A 98 -26.01 11.89 2.35
C THR A 98 -26.59 11.37 1.05
N HIS A 99 -26.69 10.04 0.88
CA HIS A 99 -27.15 9.39 -0.33
C HIS A 99 -28.16 8.28 0.00
N GLY A 100 -29.29 8.26 -0.71
CA GLY A 100 -30.38 7.32 -0.44
C GLY A 100 -31.08 7.57 0.90
N VAL A 101 -31.99 6.67 1.27
CA VAL A 101 -32.76 6.73 2.52
C VAL A 101 -32.68 5.37 3.20
N ILE A 102 -32.39 5.38 4.50
CA ILE A 102 -32.60 4.23 5.39
C ILE A 102 -33.75 4.62 6.30
N GLU A 103 -34.77 3.78 6.37
CA GLU A 103 -35.99 4.09 7.11
C GLU A 103 -35.68 4.43 8.58
N ASN A 104 -36.19 5.57 9.05
CA ASN A 104 -36.00 6.10 10.41
C ASN A 104 -34.54 6.35 10.85
N GLU A 105 -33.56 6.27 9.95
CA GLU A 105 -32.16 6.49 10.28
C GLU A 105 -31.61 7.73 9.57
N LYS A 106 -30.98 8.63 10.34
CA LYS A 106 -30.29 9.83 9.82
C LYS A 106 -28.80 9.62 9.66
N HIS A 107 -28.24 8.61 10.33
CA HIS A 107 -26.81 8.36 10.37
C HIS A 107 -26.53 6.88 10.19
N ILE A 108 -25.46 6.55 9.47
CA ILE A 108 -24.82 5.25 9.66
C ILE A 108 -24.10 5.24 11.00
N LYS A 109 -23.87 4.04 11.54
CA LYS A 109 -23.23 3.88 12.84
C LYS A 109 -22.16 2.80 12.86
N PRO A 110 -21.01 3.00 12.17
CA PRO A 110 -19.96 1.99 12.21
C PRO A 110 -19.46 1.67 13.62
N ASP A 111 -19.15 0.40 13.85
CA ASP A 111 -18.74 -0.06 15.18
C ASP A 111 -17.43 0.60 15.61
N ILE A 112 -16.43 0.61 14.73
CA ILE A 112 -15.13 1.24 14.97
C ILE A 112 -14.69 1.99 13.72
N VAL A 113 -14.15 3.19 13.92
CA VAL A 113 -13.46 3.96 12.88
C VAL A 113 -12.08 4.33 13.43
N LEU A 114 -11.05 4.04 12.64
CA LEU A 114 -9.68 4.41 12.93
C LEU A 114 -9.33 5.71 12.23
N PHE A 115 -8.62 6.56 12.94
CA PHE A 115 -8.15 7.86 12.48
C PHE A 115 -6.64 7.98 12.60
N ILE A 116 -6.05 8.66 11.62
CA ILE A 116 -4.69 9.20 11.71
C ILE A 116 -4.81 10.72 11.55
N ASN A 117 -4.33 11.48 12.55
CA ASN A 117 -4.30 12.94 12.52
C ASN A 117 -5.66 13.59 12.23
N GLY A 118 -6.74 12.98 12.72
CA GLY A 118 -8.11 13.45 12.50
C GLY A 118 -8.74 13.07 11.16
N ILE A 119 -8.06 12.26 10.34
CA ILE A 119 -8.59 11.73 9.08
C ILE A 119 -9.03 10.26 9.29
N PRO A 120 -10.28 9.88 8.96
CA PRO A 120 -10.73 8.50 9.04
C PRO A 120 -10.12 7.67 7.91
N THR A 121 -9.40 6.63 8.29
CA THR A 121 -8.61 5.78 7.39
C THR A 121 -9.12 4.35 7.33
N THR A 122 -9.80 3.85 8.36
CA THR A 122 -10.35 2.48 8.35
C THR A 122 -11.70 2.42 9.05
N VAL A 123 -12.65 1.69 8.47
CA VAL A 123 -13.95 1.38 9.09
C VAL A 123 -14.00 -0.12 9.38
N ILE A 124 -14.39 -0.48 10.60
CA ILE A 124 -14.42 -1.86 11.08
C ILE A 124 -15.82 -2.17 11.60
N GLU A 125 -16.39 -3.27 11.10
CA GLU A 125 -17.65 -3.84 11.58
C GLU A 125 -17.38 -5.12 12.37
N CYS A 126 -17.97 -5.21 13.55
CA CYS A 126 -17.83 -6.32 14.47
C CYS A 126 -19.17 -7.05 14.60
N LYS A 127 -19.15 -8.36 14.39
CA LYS A 127 -20.27 -9.26 14.60
C LYS A 127 -20.00 -10.18 15.77
N VAL A 128 -21.08 -10.67 16.37
CA VAL A 128 -21.00 -11.70 17.41
C VAL A 128 -21.49 -12.99 16.79
N LEU A 129 -20.70 -14.07 16.89
CA LEU A 129 -21.09 -15.43 16.49
C LEU A 129 -22.13 -16.05 17.45
N SER A 130 -23.14 -15.28 17.84
CA SER A 130 -24.26 -15.76 18.65
C SER A 130 -25.42 -16.30 17.80
N THR A 131 -25.45 -16.00 16.50
CA THR A 131 -26.45 -16.49 15.54
C THR A 131 -25.78 -16.89 14.23
N GLU A 132 -26.32 -17.88 13.52
CA GLU A 132 -25.76 -18.37 12.24
C GLU A 132 -25.63 -17.28 11.16
N GLU A 133 -26.44 -16.22 11.25
CA GLU A 133 -26.47 -15.11 10.28
C GLU A 133 -25.54 -13.95 10.64
N SER A 134 -25.04 -13.88 11.88
CA SER A 134 -24.20 -12.79 12.38
C SER A 134 -22.71 -13.10 12.18
N THR A 135 -22.31 -13.19 10.91
CA THR A 135 -20.93 -13.52 10.49
C THR A 135 -20.20 -12.30 9.92
N TRP A 136 -18.89 -12.42 9.72
CA TRP A 136 -18.09 -11.41 9.02
C TRP A 136 -18.64 -11.05 7.63
N GLN A 137 -19.40 -11.95 6.98
CA GLN A 137 -20.03 -11.70 5.68
C GLN A 137 -21.14 -10.64 5.77
N GLU A 138 -21.94 -10.65 6.85
CA GLU A 138 -22.93 -9.58 7.08
C GLU A 138 -22.24 -8.26 7.41
N GLY A 139 -21.12 -8.30 8.15
CA GLY A 139 -20.26 -7.13 8.34
C GLY A 139 -19.81 -6.49 7.01
N ILE A 140 -19.39 -7.30 6.03
CA ILE A 140 -19.03 -6.80 4.69
C ILE A 140 -20.23 -6.18 3.97
N LYS A 141 -21.41 -6.82 4.02
CA LYS A 141 -22.63 -6.25 3.42
C LYS A 141 -23.01 -4.91 4.07
N GLN A 142 -22.82 -4.78 5.39
CA GLN A 142 -23.04 -3.53 6.11
C GLN A 142 -22.06 -2.44 5.68
N LEU A 143 -20.78 -2.77 5.54
CA LEU A 143 -19.77 -1.86 4.98
C LEU A 143 -20.13 -1.40 3.56
N GLU A 144 -20.65 -2.29 2.71
CA GLU A 144 -21.12 -1.94 1.37
C GLU A 144 -22.28 -0.93 1.42
N ARG A 145 -23.27 -1.16 2.30
CA ARG A 145 -24.36 -0.20 2.54
C ARG A 145 -23.83 1.15 3.02
N TYR A 146 -22.89 1.16 3.96
CA TYR A 146 -22.29 2.39 4.48
C TYR A 146 -21.56 3.20 3.41
N GLN A 147 -20.81 2.52 2.55
CA GLN A 147 -20.14 3.15 1.41
C GLN A 147 -21.13 3.82 0.45
N LYS A 148 -22.28 3.18 0.20
CA LYS A 148 -23.34 3.75 -0.62
C LYS A 148 -24.03 4.95 0.02
N HIS A 149 -24.32 4.89 1.31
CA HIS A 149 -25.16 5.88 2.00
C HIS A 149 -24.38 7.09 2.56
N SER A 150 -23.10 6.90 2.88
CA SER A 150 -22.23 7.93 3.45
C SER A 150 -20.88 8.01 2.74
N PRO A 151 -20.85 8.23 1.41
CA PRO A 151 -19.62 8.19 0.61
C PRO A 151 -18.54 9.16 1.10
N LYS A 152 -18.93 10.24 1.80
CA LYS A 152 -17.98 11.23 2.34
C LYS A 152 -16.99 10.64 3.34
N LEU A 153 -17.44 9.73 4.22
CA LEU A 153 -16.56 9.00 5.15
C LEU A 153 -15.56 8.12 4.40
N PHE A 154 -15.97 7.63 3.23
CA PHE A 154 -15.17 6.72 2.41
C PHE A 154 -14.31 7.44 1.37
N ALA A 155 -14.34 8.78 1.30
CA ALA A 155 -13.42 9.54 0.47
C ALA A 155 -11.97 9.38 0.97
N SER A 156 -11.72 9.44 2.28
CA SER A 156 -10.39 9.24 2.88
C SER A 156 -10.10 7.81 3.36
N ASN A 157 -11.13 6.96 3.45
CA ASN A 157 -11.00 5.58 3.88
C ASN A 157 -9.99 4.82 3.00
N CYS A 158 -9.07 4.11 3.62
CA CYS A 158 -8.03 3.31 2.99
C CYS A 158 -8.51 1.87 2.75
N PHE A 159 -9.13 1.26 3.74
CA PHE A 159 -9.70 -0.09 3.65
C PHE A 159 -10.74 -0.30 4.74
N ASN A 160 -11.47 -1.40 4.63
CA ASN A 160 -12.49 -1.79 5.60
C ASN A 160 -12.17 -3.16 6.18
N VAL A 161 -12.66 -3.41 7.41
CA VAL A 161 -12.50 -4.70 8.10
C VAL A 161 -13.85 -5.19 8.58
N ALA A 162 -14.08 -6.49 8.44
CA ALA A 162 -15.20 -7.17 9.07
C ALA A 162 -14.66 -8.34 9.89
N THR A 163 -15.18 -8.49 11.11
CA THR A 163 -14.83 -9.61 11.98
C THR A 163 -16.03 -10.11 12.74
N ASP A 164 -16.03 -11.39 13.09
CA ASP A 164 -17.02 -12.03 13.95
C ASP A 164 -16.42 -12.56 15.26
N GLY A 165 -15.21 -12.11 15.58
CA GLY A 165 -14.43 -12.56 16.74
C GLY A 165 -13.63 -13.85 16.50
N HIS A 166 -13.89 -14.59 15.42
CA HIS A 166 -13.11 -15.79 15.06
C HIS A 166 -12.34 -15.61 13.75
N ILE A 167 -12.89 -14.82 12.82
CA ILE A 167 -12.28 -14.51 11.55
C ILE A 167 -12.20 -12.99 11.40
N LEU A 168 -11.05 -12.49 10.96
CA LEU A 168 -10.86 -11.09 10.59
C LEU A 168 -10.54 -11.01 9.09
N LYS A 169 -11.35 -10.24 8.37
CA LYS A 169 -11.20 -10.02 6.93
C LYS A 169 -11.03 -8.52 6.65
N TYR A 170 -10.10 -8.17 5.76
CA TYR A 170 -9.93 -6.80 5.29
C TYR A 170 -10.00 -6.72 3.77
N GLY A 171 -10.52 -5.61 3.25
CA GLY A 171 -10.66 -5.35 1.82
C GLY A 171 -10.58 -3.86 1.51
N ALA A 172 -10.14 -3.52 0.31
CA ALA A 172 -10.06 -2.13 -0.14
C ALA A 172 -11.46 -1.47 -0.17
N THR A 173 -11.51 -0.17 0.02
CA THR A 173 -12.72 0.64 -0.23
C THR A 173 -13.24 0.37 -1.65
N GLY A 174 -14.54 0.10 -1.78
CA GLY A 174 -15.20 -0.23 -3.05
C GLY A 174 -14.96 -1.67 -3.54
N SER A 175 -14.22 -2.51 -2.81
CA SER A 175 -14.02 -3.90 -3.20
C SER A 175 -15.24 -4.77 -2.85
N SER A 176 -15.51 -5.76 -3.71
CA SER A 176 -16.55 -6.76 -3.44
C SER A 176 -16.07 -7.77 -2.39
N SER A 177 -17.01 -8.50 -1.78
CA SER A 177 -16.73 -9.47 -0.72
C SER A 177 -15.69 -10.54 -1.08
N GLY A 178 -15.57 -10.92 -2.37
CA GLY A 178 -14.56 -11.85 -2.85
C GLY A 178 -13.11 -11.35 -2.75
N TYR A 179 -12.92 -10.05 -2.51
CA TYR A 179 -11.61 -9.40 -2.34
C TYR A 179 -11.33 -8.99 -0.90
N PHE A 180 -12.09 -9.54 0.05
CA PHE A 180 -11.77 -9.47 1.47
C PHE A 180 -10.93 -10.67 1.89
N PHE A 181 -9.73 -10.42 2.41
CA PHE A 181 -8.74 -11.45 2.72
C PHE A 181 -8.44 -11.49 4.22
N GLU A 182 -7.99 -12.65 4.71
CA GLU A 182 -7.42 -12.76 6.06
C GLU A 182 -6.00 -12.19 6.08
N TRP A 183 -5.65 -11.58 7.20
CA TRP A 183 -4.26 -11.34 7.56
C TRP A 183 -3.74 -12.59 8.26
N LYS A 184 -3.03 -13.45 7.52
CA LYS A 184 -2.63 -14.76 8.03
C LYS A 184 -1.33 -14.70 8.82
N ASP A 185 -1.29 -15.52 9.85
CA ASP A 185 -0.08 -15.96 10.55
C ASP A 185 0.41 -17.28 9.91
N ASP A 186 1.67 -17.36 9.48
CA ASP A 186 2.24 -18.57 8.88
C ASP A 186 2.98 -19.43 9.90
N LYS A 187 2.23 -20.16 10.74
CA LYS A 187 2.72 -21.26 11.60
C LYS A 187 4.12 -21.05 12.20
N GLY A 188 4.27 -20.00 13.02
CA GLY A 188 5.35 -19.94 14.02
C GLY A 188 6.21 -18.69 14.02
N LEU A 189 5.96 -17.74 13.12
CA LEU A 189 6.47 -16.38 13.23
C LEU A 189 5.47 -15.49 12.49
N PRO A 190 5.04 -14.33 13.02
CA PRO A 190 4.61 -13.27 12.13
C PRO A 190 5.91 -12.85 11.43
N ALA A 191 6.29 -13.44 10.30
CA ALA A 191 7.71 -13.48 9.93
C ALA A 191 8.27 -12.14 9.38
N ASP A 192 8.41 -11.12 10.25
CA ASP A 192 9.67 -10.69 10.91
C ASP A 192 9.36 -9.86 12.20
N PHE A 193 8.40 -10.30 13.00
CA PHE A 193 8.22 -9.85 14.39
C PHE A 193 9.20 -10.64 15.23
N ASP A 194 10.16 -9.94 15.83
CA ASP A 194 10.86 -10.49 16.98
C ASP A 194 9.85 -10.52 18.13
N GLU A 195 9.13 -11.65 18.27
CA GLU A 195 8.20 -11.87 19.36
C GLU A 195 8.89 -11.53 20.69
N SER A 196 10.18 -11.88 20.86
CA SER A 196 10.97 -11.66 22.07
C SER A 196 11.18 -10.19 22.47
N GLN A 197 10.95 -9.25 21.55
CA GLN A 197 11.11 -7.81 21.78
C GLN A 197 9.78 -7.04 21.56
N SER A 198 8.69 -7.72 21.22
CA SER A 198 7.44 -7.05 20.86
C SER A 198 6.52 -6.86 22.06
N GLU A 199 5.84 -5.71 22.11
CA GLU A 199 4.75 -5.42 23.07
C GLU A 199 3.60 -6.45 23.00
N PHE A 200 3.55 -7.27 21.95
CA PHE A 200 2.54 -8.30 21.77
C PHE A 200 2.67 -9.48 22.76
N LEU A 201 3.86 -9.78 23.28
CA LEU A 201 4.04 -10.85 24.28
C LEU A 201 3.21 -10.62 25.54
N GLU A 202 3.15 -9.37 26.01
CA GLU A 202 2.36 -8.99 27.17
C GLU A 202 0.85 -9.14 26.87
N LEU A 203 0.43 -8.88 25.63
CA LEU A 203 -0.96 -9.05 25.20
C LEU A 203 -1.36 -10.53 25.09
N GLU A 204 -0.50 -11.38 24.52
CA GLU A 204 -0.78 -12.82 24.32
C GLU A 204 -0.92 -13.59 25.63
N THR A 205 -0.27 -13.12 26.70
CA THR A 205 -0.40 -13.70 28.05
C THR A 205 -1.56 -13.11 28.86
N GLY A 206 -2.26 -12.11 28.31
CA GLY A 206 -3.39 -11.43 28.93
C GLY A 206 -4.69 -12.25 28.93
N ARG A 207 -5.56 -12.00 29.92
CA ARG A 207 -6.86 -12.69 30.04
C ARG A 207 -7.86 -12.33 28.92
N GLU A 208 -7.67 -11.21 28.26
CA GLU A 208 -8.55 -10.72 27.18
C GLU A 208 -8.06 -11.14 25.79
N TYR A 209 -6.98 -11.91 25.70
CA TYR A 209 -6.42 -12.38 24.44
C TYR A 209 -7.42 -13.25 23.67
N ASN A 210 -7.67 -12.87 22.43
CA ASN A 210 -8.44 -13.65 21.48
C ASN A 210 -7.48 -14.37 20.51
N PRO A 211 -7.26 -15.69 20.68
CA PRO A 211 -6.30 -16.44 19.87
C PRO A 211 -6.68 -16.56 18.40
N TYR A 212 -7.93 -16.22 18.04
CA TYR A 212 -8.40 -16.33 16.67
C TYR A 212 -8.06 -15.10 15.82
N ILE A 213 -8.04 -13.91 16.42
CA ILE A 213 -7.91 -12.65 15.65
C ILE A 213 -6.83 -11.70 16.15
N ASP A 214 -6.36 -11.79 17.41
CA ASP A 214 -5.49 -10.74 17.96
C ASP A 214 -4.15 -10.63 17.24
N ARG A 215 -3.58 -11.75 16.79
CA ARG A 215 -2.39 -11.76 15.92
C ARG A 215 -2.65 -11.04 14.60
N ALA A 216 -3.82 -11.24 13.99
CA ALA A 216 -4.21 -10.57 12.76
C ALA A 216 -4.46 -9.07 12.98
N VAL A 217 -5.10 -8.71 14.10
CA VAL A 217 -5.31 -7.31 14.51
C VAL A 217 -3.97 -6.62 14.68
N TYR A 218 -3.07 -7.20 15.47
CA TYR A 218 -1.76 -6.61 15.72
C TYR A 218 -0.91 -6.52 14.45
N GLY A 219 -0.87 -7.58 13.64
CA GLY A 219 -0.13 -7.59 12.38
C GLY A 219 -0.61 -6.54 11.37
N LEU A 220 -1.92 -6.24 11.34
CA LEU A 220 -2.51 -5.25 10.45
C LEU A 220 -2.47 -3.82 11.00
N PHE A 221 -2.58 -3.65 12.33
CA PHE A 221 -2.84 -2.36 12.96
C PHE A 221 -1.74 -1.85 13.90
N ASN A 222 -0.64 -2.58 14.11
CA ASN A 222 0.53 -1.95 14.69
C ASN A 222 0.90 -0.72 13.83
N HIS A 223 1.27 0.38 14.48
CA HIS A 223 1.37 1.68 13.79
C HIS A 223 2.29 1.64 12.58
N GLN A 224 3.39 0.87 12.65
CA GLN A 224 4.34 0.72 11.55
C GLN A 224 3.73 0.03 10.34
N ALA A 225 3.11 -1.14 10.54
CA ALA A 225 2.45 -1.86 9.45
C ALA A 225 1.25 -1.09 8.90
N TYR A 226 0.47 -0.46 9.76
CA TYR A 226 -0.72 0.29 9.37
C TYR A 226 -0.38 1.49 8.47
N VAL A 227 0.60 2.31 8.87
CA VAL A 227 1.06 3.45 8.08
C VAL A 227 1.75 2.99 6.79
N ASP A 228 2.58 1.94 6.86
CA ASP A 228 3.24 1.37 5.67
C ASP A 228 2.20 0.85 4.66
N LEU A 229 1.15 0.16 5.13
CA LEU A 229 0.07 -0.35 4.31
C LEU A 229 -0.65 0.77 3.55
N ILE A 230 -1.01 1.85 4.26
CA ILE A 230 -1.67 3.03 3.69
C ILE A 230 -0.77 3.72 2.66
N HIS A 231 0.51 3.89 2.98
CA HIS A 231 1.43 4.68 2.17
C HIS A 231 1.92 3.94 0.92
N ASN A 232 2.25 2.65 1.07
CA ASN A 232 3.00 1.88 0.06
C ASN A 232 2.22 0.73 -0.58
N PHE A 233 1.11 0.28 0.02
CA PHE A 233 0.46 -0.98 -0.37
C PHE A 233 -1.00 -0.83 -0.83
N ILE A 234 -1.39 0.40 -1.19
CA ILE A 234 -2.66 0.71 -1.84
C ILE A 234 -2.38 1.27 -3.22
N VAL A 235 -3.02 0.75 -4.25
CA VAL A 235 -2.91 1.26 -5.63
C VAL A 235 -4.29 1.38 -6.27
N PHE A 236 -4.40 2.24 -7.27
CA PHE A 236 -5.61 2.44 -8.06
C PHE A 236 -5.31 2.04 -9.49
N GLU A 237 -6.08 1.09 -10.02
CA GLU A 237 -5.99 0.64 -11.40
C GLU A 237 -7.15 1.22 -12.18
N THR A 238 -6.86 2.01 -13.21
CA THR A 238 -7.90 2.51 -14.12
C THR A 238 -7.89 1.71 -15.42
N ALA A 239 -9.00 1.04 -15.73
CA ALA A 239 -9.23 0.36 -17.00
C ALA A 239 -10.64 0.67 -17.51
N GLU A 240 -10.78 0.99 -18.80
CA GLU A 240 -12.09 1.26 -19.44
C GLU A 240 -12.95 2.29 -18.67
N ASN A 241 -12.33 3.37 -18.18
CA ASN A 241 -12.94 4.42 -17.33
C ASN A 241 -13.45 3.96 -15.95
N VAL A 242 -13.19 2.72 -15.55
CA VAL A 242 -13.45 2.22 -14.21
C VAL A 242 -12.16 2.23 -13.40
N THR A 243 -12.17 2.87 -12.25
CA THR A 243 -11.03 2.88 -11.33
C THR A 243 -11.30 1.93 -10.17
N ILE A 244 -10.43 0.94 -10.00
CA ILE A 244 -10.50 -0.08 -8.96
C ILE A 244 -9.36 0.16 -7.98
N LYS A 245 -9.70 0.28 -6.69
CA LYS A 245 -8.72 0.31 -5.61
C LYS A 245 -8.31 -1.11 -5.24
N LYS A 246 -7.00 -1.34 -5.11
CA LYS A 246 -6.42 -2.59 -4.64
C LYS A 246 -5.57 -2.34 -3.40
N ILE A 247 -5.62 -3.26 -2.45
CA ILE A 247 -4.77 -3.30 -1.27
C ILE A 247 -3.95 -4.60 -1.30
N ALA A 248 -2.71 -4.55 -0.82
CA ALA A 248 -1.86 -5.72 -0.75
C ALA A 248 -2.45 -6.81 0.14
N ARG A 249 -2.24 -8.07 -0.26
CA ARG A 249 -2.44 -9.24 0.62
C ARG A 249 -1.25 -9.39 1.57
N TYR A 250 -1.44 -10.10 2.68
CA TYR A 250 -0.39 -10.25 3.72
C TYR A 250 0.95 -10.76 3.16
N GLN A 251 0.92 -11.75 2.26
CA GLN A 251 2.14 -12.30 1.65
C GLN A 251 2.85 -11.31 0.72
N GLN A 252 2.08 -10.41 0.07
CA GLN A 252 2.63 -9.38 -0.81
C GLN A 252 3.31 -8.29 0.02
N PHE A 253 2.66 -7.87 1.12
CA PHE A 253 3.22 -6.94 2.11
C PHE A 253 4.56 -7.47 2.65
N ARG A 254 4.56 -8.72 3.12
CA ARG A 254 5.74 -9.41 3.65
C ARG A 254 6.86 -9.51 2.62
N ALA A 255 6.59 -10.05 1.44
CA ALA A 255 7.60 -10.25 0.40
C ALA A 255 8.24 -8.91 -0.01
N THR A 256 7.45 -7.87 -0.22
CA THR A 256 7.96 -6.53 -0.54
C THR A 256 8.86 -5.97 0.56
N ASN A 257 8.45 -6.05 1.82
CA ASN A 257 9.25 -5.52 2.93
C ASN A 257 10.57 -6.28 3.12
N LYS A 258 10.57 -7.61 2.96
CA LYS A 258 11.81 -8.39 2.97
C LYS A 258 12.75 -8.03 1.82
N ILE A 259 12.21 -7.79 0.63
CA ILE A 259 13.03 -7.34 -0.51
C ILE A 259 13.64 -5.97 -0.23
N VAL A 260 12.84 -5.01 0.25
CA VAL A 260 13.32 -3.66 0.54
C VAL A 260 14.41 -3.69 1.62
N ASN A 261 14.18 -4.39 2.73
CA ASN A 261 15.17 -4.52 3.81
C ASN A 261 16.46 -5.19 3.30
N ARG A 262 16.33 -6.25 2.50
CA ARG A 262 17.49 -6.92 1.88
C ARG A 262 18.31 -5.94 1.03
N VAL A 263 17.66 -5.15 0.19
CA VAL A 263 18.32 -4.16 -0.67
C VAL A 263 18.98 -3.07 0.15
N LEU A 264 18.38 -2.63 1.27
CA LEU A 264 18.92 -1.59 2.14
C LEU A 264 20.13 -2.05 2.95
N ASN A 265 20.13 -3.29 3.42
CA ASN A 265 21.20 -3.84 4.24
C ASN A 265 22.36 -4.44 3.42
N ASP A 266 22.31 -4.32 2.08
CA ASP A 266 23.22 -5.00 1.12
C ASP A 266 23.37 -6.51 1.41
N GLU A 267 22.30 -7.14 1.92
CA GLU A 267 22.28 -8.54 2.33
C GLU A 267 22.13 -9.47 1.12
N MET A 268 23.24 -9.85 0.49
CA MET A 268 23.23 -10.66 -0.75
C MET A 268 22.47 -9.97 -1.90
N ARG A 269 23.15 -9.80 -3.04
CA ARG A 269 22.56 -9.17 -4.23
C ARG A 269 21.62 -10.11 -5.01
N THR A 270 21.11 -11.17 -4.38
CA THR A 270 20.19 -12.14 -4.99
C THR A 270 19.09 -12.59 -4.01
N GLY A 271 17.93 -12.95 -4.54
CA GLY A 271 16.83 -13.52 -3.75
C GLY A 271 15.75 -14.16 -4.62
N LEU A 272 14.95 -15.04 -4.01
CA LEU A 272 13.83 -15.71 -4.67
C LEU A 272 12.55 -15.56 -3.84
N VAL A 273 11.48 -15.11 -4.48
CA VAL A 273 10.12 -15.08 -3.94
C VAL A 273 9.33 -16.21 -4.58
N TRP A 274 8.95 -17.19 -3.76
CA TRP A 274 8.08 -18.26 -4.17
C TRP A 274 6.63 -17.94 -3.81
N HIS A 275 5.83 -17.69 -4.84
CA HIS A 275 4.43 -17.33 -4.74
C HIS A 275 3.62 -18.19 -5.72
N THR A 276 2.57 -18.87 -5.24
CA THR A 276 1.71 -19.69 -6.11
C THR A 276 1.13 -18.89 -7.29
N GLN A 277 0.80 -19.55 -8.40
CA GLN A 277 0.17 -18.90 -9.54
C GLN A 277 -1.16 -18.26 -9.13
N GLY A 278 -1.45 -17.04 -9.63
CA GLY A 278 -2.66 -16.30 -9.26
C GLY A 278 -2.60 -15.57 -7.90
N SER A 279 -1.49 -15.67 -7.16
CA SER A 279 -1.30 -14.96 -5.87
C SER A 279 -1.09 -13.44 -6.00
N GLY A 280 -0.86 -12.94 -7.22
CA GLY A 280 -0.61 -11.52 -7.51
C GLY A 280 0.88 -11.13 -7.47
N LYS A 281 1.76 -11.94 -8.05
CA LYS A 281 3.21 -11.66 -8.15
C LYS A 281 3.50 -10.29 -8.78
N SER A 282 2.82 -9.96 -9.88
CA SER A 282 2.95 -8.66 -10.57
C SER A 282 2.62 -7.48 -9.64
N LEU A 283 1.62 -7.63 -8.77
CA LEU A 283 1.28 -6.62 -7.77
C LEU A 283 2.36 -6.53 -6.68
N THR A 284 2.97 -7.65 -6.29
CA THR A 284 4.12 -7.66 -5.37
C THR A 284 5.32 -6.92 -5.97
N MET A 285 5.61 -7.15 -7.25
CA MET A 285 6.65 -6.41 -7.98
C MET A 285 6.34 -4.91 -8.05
N LEU A 286 5.08 -4.54 -8.28
CA LEU A 286 4.64 -3.15 -8.29
C LEU A 286 4.88 -2.45 -6.94
N PHE A 287 4.42 -3.05 -5.83
CA PHE A 287 4.64 -2.49 -4.50
C PHE A 287 6.13 -2.40 -4.16
N THR A 288 6.90 -3.41 -4.56
CA THR A 288 8.36 -3.43 -4.38
C THR A 288 9.03 -2.29 -5.15
N ALA A 289 8.71 -2.14 -6.44
CA ALA A 289 9.23 -1.05 -7.25
C ALA A 289 8.85 0.32 -6.66
N TRP A 290 7.59 0.49 -6.26
CA TRP A 290 7.10 1.72 -5.63
C TRP A 290 7.90 2.06 -4.37
N LYS A 291 8.01 1.11 -3.44
CA LYS A 291 8.65 1.32 -2.14
C LYS A 291 10.16 1.58 -2.29
N LEU A 292 10.86 0.83 -3.13
CA LEU A 292 12.28 1.05 -3.43
C LEU A 292 12.54 2.44 -4.03
N ARG A 293 11.68 2.87 -4.96
CA ARG A 293 11.79 4.17 -5.64
C ARG A 293 11.62 5.36 -4.71
N LYS A 294 10.72 5.23 -3.72
CA LYS A 294 10.44 6.26 -2.73
C LYS A 294 11.41 6.25 -1.54
N HIS A 295 12.21 5.20 -1.37
CA HIS A 295 13.07 5.09 -0.21
C HIS A 295 14.27 6.07 -0.29
N PRO A 296 14.45 7.00 0.66
CA PRO A 296 15.50 8.02 0.60
C PRO A 296 16.91 7.43 0.52
N ALA A 297 17.19 6.37 1.27
CA ALA A 297 18.52 5.74 1.31
C ALA A 297 18.97 5.12 -0.03
N LEU A 298 18.05 4.85 -0.97
CA LEU A 298 18.37 4.21 -2.24
C LEU A 298 18.66 5.21 -3.37
N ASN A 299 18.66 6.52 -3.08
CA ASN A 299 18.99 7.58 -4.04
C ASN A 299 18.21 7.47 -5.36
N ASN A 300 16.91 7.14 -5.27
CA ASN A 300 15.99 6.99 -6.40
C ASN A 300 16.47 5.98 -7.46
N PRO A 301 16.55 4.68 -7.11
CA PRO A 301 17.22 3.66 -7.91
C PRO A 301 16.49 3.38 -9.23
N THR A 302 17.21 2.78 -10.19
CA THR A 302 16.57 2.21 -11.38
C THR A 302 16.00 0.84 -11.01
N VAL A 303 14.70 0.62 -11.24
CA VAL A 303 14.08 -0.69 -11.04
C VAL A 303 13.78 -1.31 -12.39
N LEU A 304 14.37 -2.47 -12.69
CA LEU A 304 14.19 -3.18 -13.94
C LEU A 304 13.26 -4.38 -13.71
N ILE A 305 12.07 -4.35 -14.29
CA ILE A 305 11.16 -5.49 -14.35
C ILE A 305 11.48 -6.31 -15.59
N VAL A 306 11.90 -7.56 -15.40
CA VAL A 306 12.29 -8.47 -16.49
C VAL A 306 11.29 -9.61 -16.55
N VAL A 307 10.71 -9.81 -17.73
CA VAL A 307 9.79 -10.91 -17.99
C VAL A 307 10.36 -11.85 -19.05
N ASP A 308 10.04 -13.14 -18.95
CA ASP A 308 10.46 -14.13 -19.93
C ASP A 308 9.67 -13.99 -21.23
N ARG A 309 8.35 -13.80 -21.19
CA ARG A 309 7.48 -13.86 -22.39
C ARG A 309 6.95 -12.50 -22.84
N LYS A 310 6.82 -12.32 -24.16
CA LYS A 310 6.23 -11.11 -24.78
C LYS A 310 4.76 -10.87 -24.38
N ASP A 311 3.98 -11.92 -24.14
CA ASP A 311 2.58 -11.77 -23.74
C ASP A 311 2.44 -11.40 -22.26
N LEU A 312 3.37 -11.89 -21.43
CA LEU A 312 3.45 -11.56 -20.00
C LEU A 312 3.96 -10.11 -19.81
N ASP A 313 4.80 -9.64 -20.73
CA ASP A 313 5.18 -8.22 -20.85
C ASP A 313 3.94 -7.33 -20.96
N ASN A 314 2.95 -7.70 -21.77
CA ASN A 314 1.73 -6.90 -21.92
C ASN A 314 0.86 -6.89 -20.65
N GLN A 315 0.76 -7.99 -19.91
CA GLN A 315 -0.03 -8.06 -18.67
C GLN A 315 0.64 -7.28 -17.52
N ILE A 316 1.94 -7.44 -17.34
CA ILE A 316 2.71 -6.72 -16.32
C ILE A 316 2.79 -5.24 -16.68
N THR A 317 3.07 -4.91 -17.94
CA THR A 317 3.01 -3.53 -18.44
C THR A 317 1.63 -2.92 -18.20
N GLY A 318 0.55 -3.64 -18.52
CA GLY A 318 -0.82 -3.20 -18.24
C GLY A 318 -1.02 -2.89 -16.75
N THR A 319 -0.61 -3.80 -15.85
CA THR A 319 -0.73 -3.58 -14.40
C THR A 319 0.01 -2.32 -13.94
N PHE A 320 1.27 -2.14 -14.39
CA PHE A 320 2.10 -1.00 -13.98
C PHE A 320 1.61 0.33 -14.58
N ILE A 321 1.22 0.34 -15.86
CA ILE A 321 0.68 1.53 -16.54
C ILE A 321 -0.66 1.92 -15.93
N SER A 322 -1.57 0.96 -15.77
CA SER A 322 -2.90 1.23 -15.21
C SER A 322 -2.84 1.66 -13.74
N SER A 323 -1.78 1.28 -13.01
CA SER A 323 -1.49 1.73 -11.65
C SER A 323 -0.79 3.10 -11.56
N LYS A 324 -0.47 3.71 -12.72
CA LYS A 324 0.11 5.06 -12.86
C LYS A 324 1.38 5.28 -12.03
N LEU A 325 2.23 4.27 -11.86
CA LEU A 325 3.51 4.44 -11.17
C LEU A 325 4.39 5.44 -11.94
N PRO A 326 4.82 6.56 -11.34
CA PRO A 326 5.57 7.60 -12.04
C PRO A 326 6.88 7.08 -12.66
N ASN A 327 7.26 7.64 -13.81
CA ASN A 327 8.49 7.31 -14.53
C ASN A 327 8.63 5.81 -14.87
N THR A 328 7.51 5.15 -15.16
CA THR A 328 7.50 3.79 -15.69
C THR A 328 7.57 3.81 -17.22
N VAL A 329 8.53 3.08 -17.79
CA VAL A 329 8.78 3.02 -19.23
C VAL A 329 8.93 1.57 -19.70
N ARG A 330 8.48 1.28 -20.93
CA ARG A 330 8.75 0.01 -21.60
C ARG A 330 9.98 0.14 -22.49
N ALA A 331 10.86 -0.85 -22.44
CA ALA A 331 11.94 -1.00 -23.41
C ALA A 331 11.40 -1.66 -24.69
N ASN A 332 11.31 -0.89 -25.78
CA ASN A 332 10.65 -1.35 -27.01
C ASN A 332 11.57 -2.18 -27.92
N SER A 333 12.88 -2.01 -27.80
CA SER A 333 13.89 -2.72 -28.58
C SER A 333 15.18 -2.93 -27.78
N ILE A 334 16.11 -3.75 -28.30
CA ILE A 334 17.45 -3.92 -27.73
C ILE A 334 18.19 -2.57 -27.65
N ARG A 335 18.12 -1.78 -28.73
CA ARG A 335 18.72 -0.45 -28.79
C ARG A 335 18.13 0.48 -27.72
N ASP A 336 16.82 0.47 -27.57
CA ASP A 336 16.13 1.28 -26.57
C ASP A 336 16.50 0.88 -25.13
N LEU A 337 16.62 -0.43 -24.86
CA LEU A 337 17.12 -0.93 -23.57
C LEU A 337 18.57 -0.50 -23.33
N ARG A 338 19.45 -0.63 -24.33
CA ARG A 338 20.85 -0.17 -24.25
C ARG A 338 20.91 1.30 -23.86
N ASP A 339 20.13 2.15 -24.52
CA ASP A 339 20.12 3.58 -24.26
C ASP A 339 19.60 3.88 -22.85
N LYS A 340 18.53 3.21 -22.41
CA LYS A 340 17.99 3.36 -21.04
C LYS A 340 18.97 2.93 -19.95
N LEU A 341 19.73 1.85 -20.17
CA LEU A 341 20.70 1.34 -19.20
C LEU A 341 21.99 2.17 -19.13
N LYS A 342 22.44 2.75 -20.26
CA LYS A 342 23.64 3.61 -20.31
C LYS A 342 23.43 4.95 -19.63
N HIS A 343 22.22 5.49 -19.69
CA HIS A 343 21.90 6.76 -19.06
C HIS A 343 21.47 6.49 -17.61
N ASP A 344 21.88 7.34 -16.66
CA ASP A 344 21.42 7.28 -15.27
C ASP A 344 19.95 7.72 -15.13
N ARG A 345 19.07 6.97 -15.81
CA ARG A 345 17.64 7.22 -15.81
C ARG A 345 17.05 6.58 -14.58
N ARG A 346 16.60 7.44 -13.69
CA ARG A 346 15.83 7.11 -12.50
C ARG A 346 14.39 6.78 -12.95
N GLU A 347 14.22 5.58 -13.52
CA GLU A 347 12.97 5.06 -14.08
C GLU A 347 12.68 3.65 -13.55
N VAL A 348 11.42 3.23 -13.69
CA VAL A 348 11.03 1.81 -13.66
C VAL A 348 10.99 1.32 -15.10
N ILE A 349 11.89 0.43 -15.47
CA ILE A 349 12.03 -0.07 -16.85
C ILE A 349 11.39 -1.45 -16.91
N ILE A 350 10.43 -1.65 -17.83
CA ILE A 350 9.84 -2.95 -18.11
C ILE A 350 10.47 -3.49 -19.40
N SER A 351 11.04 -4.69 -19.33
CA SER A 351 11.74 -5.31 -20.44
C SER A 351 11.55 -6.84 -20.46
N THR A 352 11.91 -7.45 -21.58
CA THR A 352 11.93 -8.90 -21.74
C THR A 352 13.37 -9.39 -21.67
N VAL A 353 13.62 -10.58 -21.12
CA VAL A 353 14.99 -11.15 -21.03
C VAL A 353 15.66 -11.25 -22.41
N PHE A 354 14.90 -11.49 -23.48
CA PHE A 354 15.41 -11.56 -24.85
C PHE A 354 16.07 -10.26 -25.35
N LYS A 355 15.78 -9.10 -24.75
CA LYS A 355 16.38 -7.83 -25.19
C LYS A 355 17.84 -7.65 -24.74
N PHE A 356 18.40 -8.63 -24.02
CA PHE A 356 19.79 -8.66 -23.61
C PHE A 356 20.74 -9.34 -24.61
N SER A 357 20.20 -10.05 -25.63
CA SER A 357 20.93 -10.93 -26.57
C SER A 357 22.08 -10.30 -27.37
N GLU A 358 22.21 -8.97 -27.32
CA GLU A 358 23.23 -8.20 -28.05
C GLU A 358 23.80 -7.07 -27.20
N LEU A 359 23.77 -7.19 -25.87
CA LEU A 359 24.23 -6.15 -24.94
C LEU A 359 25.56 -6.49 -24.25
N LYS A 360 26.21 -7.60 -24.59
CA LYS A 360 27.48 -8.05 -23.98
C LYS A 360 28.66 -7.07 -24.11
N ASP A 361 28.56 -6.08 -25.00
CA ASP A 361 29.54 -5.02 -25.21
C ASP A 361 29.41 -3.85 -24.22
N ILE A 362 28.34 -3.82 -23.42
CA ILE A 362 28.11 -2.79 -22.42
C ILE A 362 28.28 -3.33 -21.00
N LEU A 363 28.86 -2.52 -20.13
CA LEU A 363 28.98 -2.81 -18.70
C LEU A 363 28.35 -1.66 -17.93
N VAL A 364 27.39 -1.99 -17.06
CA VAL A 364 26.76 -1.04 -16.17
C VAL A 364 27.30 -1.29 -14.76
N GLU A 365 28.19 -0.42 -14.31
CA GLU A 365 28.88 -0.55 -13.02
C GLU A 365 28.08 0.01 -11.84
N ARG A 366 26.95 0.66 -12.12
CA ARG A 366 26.10 1.25 -11.09
C ARG A 366 25.49 0.18 -10.18
N GLU A 367 25.51 0.44 -8.87
CA GLU A 367 24.98 -0.46 -7.85
C GLU A 367 23.50 -0.20 -7.53
N ASN A 368 22.98 0.99 -7.86
CA ASN A 368 21.58 1.39 -7.59
C ASN A 368 20.60 0.87 -8.66
N ILE A 369 20.80 -0.37 -9.12
CA ILE A 369 19.90 -1.07 -10.05
C ILE A 369 19.34 -2.30 -9.34
N ILE A 370 18.01 -2.38 -9.26
CA ILE A 370 17.31 -3.54 -8.71
C ILE A 370 16.51 -4.20 -9.82
N VAL A 371 16.78 -5.48 -10.07
CA VAL A 371 16.14 -6.29 -11.11
C VAL A 371 15.10 -7.20 -10.45
N LEU A 372 13.85 -7.06 -10.83
CA LEU A 372 12.76 -7.96 -10.45
C LEU A 372 12.41 -8.85 -11.64
N VAL A 373 12.67 -10.14 -11.54
CA VAL A 373 12.49 -11.11 -12.64
C VAL A 373 11.23 -11.93 -12.40
N ASP A 374 10.29 -11.91 -13.35
CA ASP A 374 9.13 -12.81 -13.32
C ASP A 374 9.43 -14.15 -13.99
N GLU A 375 8.86 -15.22 -13.44
CA GLU A 375 9.06 -16.61 -13.89
C GLU A 375 10.56 -16.99 -13.95
N ALA A 376 11.29 -16.65 -12.89
CA ALA A 376 12.75 -16.81 -12.77
C ALA A 376 13.26 -18.26 -12.88
N HIS A 377 12.37 -19.26 -12.94
CA HIS A 377 12.72 -20.67 -13.12
C HIS A 377 12.79 -21.13 -14.58
N ARG A 378 12.10 -20.47 -15.53
CA ARG A 378 12.01 -20.96 -16.93
C ARG A 378 13.10 -20.44 -17.87
N SER A 379 13.74 -19.32 -17.53
CA SER A 379 14.57 -18.56 -18.45
C SER A 379 15.95 -18.17 -17.93
N GLN A 380 16.26 -18.48 -16.66
CA GLN A 380 17.49 -18.01 -16.01
C GLN A 380 18.73 -18.86 -16.28
N GLU A 381 18.58 -20.00 -16.95
CA GLU A 381 19.69 -20.82 -17.49
C GLU A 381 20.02 -20.47 -18.95
N GLY A 382 19.20 -19.65 -19.61
CA GLY A 382 19.41 -19.26 -21.00
C GLY A 382 20.53 -18.22 -21.17
N LEU A 383 21.16 -18.22 -22.36
CA LEU A 383 22.23 -17.30 -22.74
C LEU A 383 21.91 -15.82 -22.40
N ASN A 384 20.67 -15.39 -22.65
CA ASN A 384 20.23 -14.02 -22.40
C ASN A 384 20.24 -13.62 -20.91
N ALA A 385 19.97 -14.55 -20.00
CA ALA A 385 20.03 -14.29 -18.56
C ALA A 385 21.48 -14.19 -18.07
N ILE A 386 22.38 -14.99 -18.66
CA ILE A 386 23.82 -14.88 -18.42
C ILE A 386 24.33 -13.52 -18.91
N GLU A 387 23.94 -13.12 -20.12
CA GLU A 387 24.30 -11.80 -20.67
C GLU A 387 23.75 -10.65 -19.83
N MET A 388 22.48 -10.72 -19.40
CA MET A 388 21.89 -9.73 -18.49
C MET A 388 22.70 -9.59 -17.20
N ARG A 389 23.09 -10.70 -16.56
CA ARG A 389 23.91 -10.69 -15.34
C ARG A 389 25.33 -10.14 -15.60
N GLY A 390 25.89 -10.42 -16.78
CA GLY A 390 27.17 -9.85 -17.22
C GLY A 390 27.11 -8.33 -17.40
N VAL A 391 26.03 -7.83 -18.01
CA VAL A 391 25.80 -6.39 -18.23
C VAL A 391 25.55 -5.65 -16.92
N LEU A 392 24.77 -6.25 -16.01
CA LEU A 392 24.32 -5.65 -14.75
C LEU A 392 25.05 -6.24 -13.53
N LYS A 393 26.39 -6.26 -13.60
CA LYS A 393 27.26 -6.98 -12.65
C LYS A 393 27.01 -6.64 -11.17
N ASN A 394 26.68 -5.39 -10.88
CA ASN A 394 26.52 -4.88 -9.52
C ASN A 394 25.06 -4.76 -9.07
N ALA A 395 24.09 -5.16 -9.89
CA ALA A 395 22.67 -5.04 -9.59
C ALA A 395 22.20 -6.09 -8.57
N CYS A 396 21.13 -5.76 -7.83
CA CYS A 396 20.42 -6.71 -6.98
C CYS A 396 19.35 -7.46 -7.80
N PHE A 397 19.32 -8.79 -7.76
CA PHE A 397 18.41 -9.64 -8.52
C PHE A 397 17.41 -10.38 -7.63
N ILE A 398 16.12 -10.08 -7.80
CA ILE A 398 15.04 -10.77 -7.10
C ILE A 398 14.18 -11.52 -8.12
N GLY A 399 14.20 -12.85 -8.06
CA GLY A 399 13.34 -13.70 -8.87
C GLY A 399 11.98 -13.95 -8.24
N PHE A 400 10.94 -14.01 -9.06
CA PHE A 400 9.60 -14.45 -8.67
C PHE A 400 9.27 -15.75 -9.42
N THR A 401 8.79 -16.76 -8.71
CA THR A 401 8.40 -18.04 -9.32
C THR A 401 7.15 -18.62 -8.67
N GLY A 402 6.34 -19.33 -9.48
CA GLY A 402 5.27 -20.20 -8.99
C GLY A 402 5.66 -21.65 -8.78
N THR A 403 6.80 -22.08 -9.31
CA THR A 403 7.26 -23.48 -9.33
C THR A 403 8.77 -23.49 -9.08
N PRO A 404 9.21 -23.55 -7.81
CA PRO A 404 10.62 -23.67 -7.49
C PRO A 404 11.16 -25.02 -8.00
N ILE A 405 12.44 -25.06 -8.37
CA ILE A 405 13.13 -26.29 -8.75
C ILE A 405 13.52 -27.00 -7.45
N ASP A 406 13.15 -28.27 -7.31
CA ASP A 406 13.62 -29.10 -6.19
C ASP A 406 15.07 -29.50 -6.45
N ARG A 407 15.89 -29.60 -5.40
CA ARG A 407 17.31 -30.02 -5.54
C ARG A 407 17.46 -31.47 -6.01
N SER A 408 16.37 -32.23 -6.05
CA SER A 408 16.31 -33.62 -6.50
C SER A 408 15.99 -33.80 -8.00
N ASP A 409 15.61 -32.72 -8.69
CA ASP A 409 15.50 -32.67 -10.16
C ASP A 409 16.81 -32.17 -10.78
#